data_AF-A0A5J4VKF2-F1
#
_entry.id   AF-A0A5J4VKF2-F1
#
_cell.length_a   1.000
_cell.length_b   1.000
_cell.length_c   1.000
_cell.angle_alpha   90.00
_cell.angle_beta   90.00
_cell.angle_gamma   90.00
#
_symmetry.space_group_name_H-M   'P 1'
#
loop_
_entity.id
_entity.type
_entity.pdbx_description
1 polymer ?
#
loop_
_entity_poly.entity_id
_entity_poly.type
_entity_poly.pdbx_seq_one_letter_code
_entity_poly.pdbx_strand_id
1 'polypeptide(L)'
;MIKNQNLLRPLASLTIFKLNNHSNQEVDRLRLKVRQKSRQCLSLIHEYGYAQDFADLVNVEYGKVICISFSTAGGIGEEKEKEIRNGLDNIYNFLREQHEGRNNYYQPFFQPLPLLARMTEEQIEEEGANEEIEAQMSNVGQVQEYYDVKYQANWAKAEILNHFIHRRRM
;
A
#
# COMPACT_ATOMS: atom_id res chain seq x y z
N MET A 1 24.42 -47.06 -10.20
CA MET A 1 24.30 -47.56 -8.81
C MET A 1 24.21 -46.36 -7.88
N ILE A 2 22.99 -45.93 -7.52
CA ILE A 2 22.81 -44.77 -6.64
C ILE A 2 23.14 -45.23 -5.22
N LYS A 3 24.27 -44.74 -4.68
CA LYS A 3 24.62 -44.94 -3.26
C LYS A 3 23.46 -44.42 -2.42
N ASN A 4 23.03 -45.19 -1.43
CA ASN A 4 22.08 -44.80 -0.39
C ASN A 4 22.54 -43.47 0.23
N GLN A 5 22.11 -42.34 -0.33
CA GLN A 5 22.29 -41.04 0.27
C GLN A 5 21.37 -41.02 1.48
N ASN A 6 21.89 -40.65 2.65
CA ASN A 6 21.13 -40.67 3.89
C ASN A 6 20.01 -39.62 3.83
N LEU A 7 18.84 -40.01 3.31
CA LEU A 7 17.68 -39.14 3.04
C LEU A 7 16.99 -38.64 4.30
N LEU A 8 17.33 -39.18 5.47
CA LEU A 8 16.76 -38.79 6.76
C LEU A 8 16.98 -37.31 7.07
N ARG A 9 18.16 -36.77 6.79
CA ARG A 9 18.47 -35.36 7.06
C ARG A 9 17.71 -34.41 6.13
N PRO A 10 17.69 -34.62 4.79
CA PRO A 10 16.81 -33.87 3.89
C PRO A 10 15.32 -33.95 4.26
N LEU A 11 14.83 -35.13 4.62
CA LEU A 11 13.43 -35.32 5.04
C LEU A 11 13.11 -34.56 6.33
N ALA A 12 13.97 -34.64 7.34
CA ALA A 12 13.81 -33.88 8.59
C ALA A 12 13.77 -32.38 8.33
N SER A 13 14.70 -31.84 7.52
CA SER A 13 14.71 -30.43 7.14
C SER A 13 13.45 -30.01 6.39
N LEU A 14 12.97 -30.82 5.44
CA LEU A 14 11.74 -30.54 4.69
C LEU A 14 10.51 -30.55 5.60
N THR A 15 10.47 -31.45 6.57
CA THR A 15 9.35 -31.59 7.52
C THR A 15 9.30 -30.38 8.46
N ILE A 16 10.46 -29.94 8.97
CA ILE A 16 10.58 -28.72 9.78
C ILE A 16 10.15 -27.49 8.97
N PHE A 17 10.61 -27.35 7.72
CA PHE A 17 10.18 -26.25 6.84
C PHE A 17 8.67 -26.23 6.63
N LYS A 18 8.05 -27.39 6.33
CA LYS A 18 6.60 -27.49 6.15
C LYS A 18 5.81 -27.21 7.42
N LEU A 19 6.28 -27.69 8.57
CA LEU A 19 5.65 -27.42 9.87
C LEU A 19 5.69 -25.93 10.21
N ASN A 20 6.84 -25.27 10.00
CA ASN A 20 6.99 -23.83 10.19
C ASN A 20 6.08 -23.01 9.25
N ASN A 21 5.89 -23.46 8.00
CA ASN A 21 4.95 -22.82 7.08
C ASN A 21 3.50 -22.97 7.55
N HIS A 22 3.10 -24.14 8.06
CA HIS A 22 1.75 -24.34 8.59
C HIS A 22 1.48 -23.54 9.87
N SER A 23 2.46 -23.42 10.78
CA SER A 23 2.31 -22.57 11.97
C SER A 23 2.18 -21.08 11.62
N ASN A 24 2.73 -20.66 10.48
CA ASN A 24 2.60 -19.28 10.01
C ASN A 24 1.25 -18.98 9.35
N GLN A 25 0.49 -19.99 8.88
CA GLN A 25 -0.79 -19.75 8.20
C GLN A 25 -1.82 -19.01 9.07
N GLU A 26 -1.90 -19.33 10.36
CA GLU A 26 -2.83 -18.64 11.26
C GLU A 26 -2.40 -17.20 11.52
N VAL A 27 -1.09 -16.98 11.73
CA VAL A 27 -0.50 -15.65 11.89
C VAL A 27 -0.70 -14.81 10.63
N ASP A 28 -0.51 -15.39 9.45
CA ASP A 28 -0.68 -14.70 8.17
C ASP A 28 -2.14 -14.37 7.89
N ARG A 29 -3.08 -15.26 8.26
CA ARG A 29 -4.52 -14.97 8.22
C ARG A 29 -4.91 -13.82 9.14
N LEU A 30 -4.35 -13.75 10.35
CA LEU A 30 -4.58 -12.64 11.27
C LEU A 30 -3.99 -11.33 10.72
N ARG A 31 -2.77 -11.37 10.18
CA ARG A 31 -2.14 -10.20 9.51
C ARG A 31 -2.99 -9.68 8.37
N LEU A 32 -3.50 -10.57 7.51
CA LEU A 32 -4.39 -10.20 6.42
C LEU A 32 -5.67 -9.52 6.93
N LYS A 33 -6.29 -10.08 7.97
CA LYS A 33 -7.50 -9.49 8.58
C LYS A 33 -7.23 -8.10 9.18
N VAL A 34 -6.08 -7.90 9.81
CA VAL A 34 -5.65 -6.59 10.32
C VAL A 34 -5.49 -5.61 9.16
N ARG A 35 -4.77 -5.98 8.09
CA ARG A 35 -4.62 -5.13 6.90
C ARG A 35 -5.96 -4.73 6.28
N GLN A 36 -6.88 -5.69 6.13
CA GLN A 36 -8.22 -5.42 5.62
C GLN A 36 -8.99 -4.41 6.49
N LYS A 37 -8.95 -4.61 7.81
CA LYS A 37 -9.63 -3.71 8.75
C LYS A 37 -9.02 -2.32 8.76
N SER A 38 -7.69 -2.23 8.74
CA SER A 38 -7.00 -0.96 8.60
C SER A 38 -7.42 -0.24 7.31
N ARG A 39 -7.42 -0.91 6.16
CA ARG A 39 -7.88 -0.32 4.88
C ARG A 39 -9.32 0.22 4.96
N GLN A 40 -10.23 -0.50 5.64
CA GLN A 40 -11.60 -0.04 5.86
C GLN A 40 -11.65 1.23 6.72
N CYS A 41 -10.93 1.25 7.84
CA CYS A 41 -10.87 2.44 8.70
C CYS A 41 -10.33 3.66 7.95
N LEU A 42 -9.33 3.47 7.09
CA LEU A 42 -8.73 4.53 6.30
C LEU A 42 -9.70 5.10 5.25
N SER A 43 -10.45 4.22 4.58
CA SER A 43 -11.53 4.64 3.69
C SER A 43 -12.56 5.52 4.41
N LEU A 44 -12.85 5.23 5.69
CA LEU A 44 -13.76 6.06 6.49
C LEU A 44 -13.16 7.42 6.83
N ILE A 45 -11.85 7.52 7.06
CA ILE A 45 -11.18 8.81 7.30
C ILE A 45 -11.22 9.68 6.04
N HIS A 46 -11.14 9.09 4.84
CA HIS A 46 -11.33 9.87 3.61
C HIS A 46 -12.77 10.37 3.44
N GLU A 47 -13.75 9.55 3.83
CA GLU A 47 -15.16 9.92 3.68
C GLU A 47 -15.59 10.96 4.72
N TYR A 48 -15.13 10.83 5.97
CA TYR A 48 -15.65 11.59 7.12
C TYR A 48 -14.60 12.38 7.91
N GLY A 49 -13.32 12.27 7.59
CA GLY A 49 -12.25 12.97 8.32
C GLY A 49 -12.19 14.46 7.96
N TYR A 50 -11.85 15.28 8.92
CA TYR A 50 -11.56 16.70 8.78
C TYR A 50 -10.04 16.93 8.65
N ALA A 51 -9.64 18.19 8.46
CA ALA A 51 -8.22 18.57 8.39
C ALA A 51 -7.39 18.10 9.61
N GLN A 52 -8.00 18.06 10.80
CA GLN A 52 -7.31 17.59 12.01
C GLN A 52 -6.99 16.09 11.93
N ASP A 53 -7.91 15.27 11.43
CA ASP A 53 -7.69 13.82 11.28
C ASP A 53 -6.53 13.54 10.31
N PHE A 54 -6.38 14.38 9.28
CA PHE A 54 -5.26 14.32 8.35
C PHE A 54 -3.93 14.70 9.03
N ALA A 55 -3.94 15.75 9.85
CA ALA A 55 -2.76 16.13 10.63
C ALA A 55 -2.34 15.00 11.59
N ASP A 56 -3.30 14.39 12.26
CA ASP A 56 -3.05 13.29 13.20
C ASP A 56 -2.46 12.07 12.49
N LEU A 57 -2.96 11.73 11.29
CA LEU A 57 -2.39 10.67 10.45
C LEU A 57 -0.95 10.97 10.03
N VAL A 58 -0.68 12.18 9.54
CA VAL A 58 0.68 12.56 9.12
C VAL A 58 1.65 12.55 10.30
N ASN A 59 1.21 12.97 11.50
CA ASN A 59 2.00 12.96 12.73
C ASN A 59 2.39 11.55 13.19
N VAL A 60 1.57 10.53 12.90
CA VAL A 60 1.90 9.12 13.18
C VAL A 60 2.61 8.43 12.02
N GLU A 61 3.21 9.21 11.11
CA GLU A 61 3.92 8.74 9.93
C GLU A 61 3.09 7.82 9.03
N TYR A 62 1.80 8.13 8.89
CA TYR A 62 0.89 7.35 8.06
C TYR A 62 1.37 7.22 6.61
N GLY A 63 2.10 8.20 6.09
CA GLY A 63 2.76 8.13 4.78
C GLY A 63 3.71 6.94 4.65
N LYS A 64 4.39 6.51 5.72
CA LYS A 64 5.22 5.28 5.72
C LYS A 64 4.36 4.03 5.82
N VAL A 65 3.34 4.06 6.69
CA VAL A 65 2.45 2.93 6.94
C VAL A 65 1.65 2.54 5.71
N ILE A 66 1.16 3.53 4.95
CA ILE A 66 0.37 3.27 3.74
C ILE A 66 1.22 2.56 2.70
N CYS A 67 2.50 2.91 2.56
CA CYS A 67 3.48 2.27 1.68
C CYS A 67 3.62 0.77 1.97
N ILE A 68 3.92 0.44 3.21
CA ILE A 68 4.07 -0.94 3.68
C ILE A 68 2.78 -1.74 3.47
N SER A 69 1.61 -1.09 3.52
CA SER A 69 0.31 -1.76 3.50
C SER A 69 -0.07 -2.39 2.14
N PHE A 70 0.50 -1.91 1.04
CA PHE A 70 0.32 -2.48 -0.31
C PHE A 70 1.58 -3.18 -0.85
N SER A 71 2.71 -3.11 -0.14
CA SER A 71 3.93 -3.82 -0.54
C SER A 71 3.72 -5.34 -0.53
N THR A 72 3.98 -5.98 -1.66
CA THR A 72 3.87 -7.45 -1.81
C THR A 72 5.16 -8.19 -1.42
N ALA A 73 6.21 -7.46 -1.02
CA ALA A 73 7.52 -7.99 -0.64
C ALA A 73 7.48 -9.05 0.49
N GLY A 74 6.33 -9.27 1.15
CA GLY A 74 6.10 -10.35 2.11
C GLY A 74 5.74 -11.73 1.54
N GLY A 75 5.63 -11.89 0.22
CA GLY A 75 5.62 -13.22 -0.42
C GLY A 75 4.37 -14.08 -0.19
N ILE A 76 3.19 -13.50 0.05
CA ILE A 76 1.92 -14.24 0.06
C ILE A 76 0.98 -13.58 -0.96
N GLY A 77 1.02 -14.14 -2.18
CA GLY A 77 0.24 -13.72 -3.34
C GLY A 77 -1.24 -14.12 -3.27
N GLU A 78 -1.95 -13.63 -2.26
CA GLU A 78 -3.42 -13.69 -2.20
C GLU A 78 -4.05 -12.35 -1.79
N GLU A 79 -3.33 -11.23 -1.87
CA GLU A 79 -4.00 -9.94 -1.88
C GLU A 79 -4.65 -9.79 -3.26
N LYS A 80 -5.94 -10.14 -3.31
CA LYS A 80 -6.81 -9.95 -4.48
C LYS A 80 -6.53 -8.56 -5.04
N GLU A 81 -6.35 -8.48 -6.35
CA GLU A 81 -6.13 -7.26 -7.12
C GLU A 81 -7.03 -6.07 -6.71
N LYS A 82 -8.26 -6.35 -6.24
CA LYS A 82 -9.17 -5.37 -5.64
C LYS A 82 -8.62 -4.69 -4.38
N GLU A 83 -7.94 -5.40 -3.50
CA GLU A 83 -7.37 -4.84 -2.27
C GLU A 83 -6.13 -3.99 -2.54
N ILE A 84 -5.30 -4.39 -3.50
CA ILE A 84 -4.17 -3.58 -3.98
C ILE A 84 -4.71 -2.28 -4.58
N ARG A 85 -5.73 -2.37 -5.46
CA ARG A 85 -6.42 -1.21 -6.05
C ARG A 85 -6.97 -0.26 -4.97
N ASN A 86 -7.71 -0.79 -3.99
CA ASN A 86 -8.26 0.02 -2.91
C ASN A 86 -7.13 0.70 -2.09
N GLY A 87 -5.99 0.03 -1.90
CA GLY A 87 -4.82 0.62 -1.26
C GLY A 87 -4.24 1.79 -2.06
N LEU A 88 -4.06 1.60 -3.36
CA LEU A 88 -3.57 2.65 -4.27
C LEU A 88 -4.53 3.84 -4.37
N ASP A 89 -5.83 3.58 -4.50
CA ASP A 89 -6.87 4.62 -4.51
C ASP A 89 -6.88 5.42 -3.21
N ASN A 90 -6.64 4.75 -2.07
CA ASN A 90 -6.53 5.43 -0.80
C ASN A 90 -5.33 6.38 -0.75
N ILE A 91 -4.14 5.96 -1.20
CA ILE A 91 -2.95 6.85 -1.23
C ILE A 91 -3.21 8.06 -2.11
N TYR A 92 -3.76 7.81 -3.30
CA TYR A 92 -4.05 8.86 -4.26
C TYR A 92 -5.03 9.89 -3.69
N ASN A 93 -6.15 9.44 -3.12
CA ASN A 93 -7.12 10.33 -2.51
C ASN A 93 -6.53 11.08 -1.31
N PHE A 94 -5.76 10.40 -0.45
CA PHE A 94 -5.12 11.01 0.71
C PHE A 94 -4.16 12.15 0.33
N LEU A 95 -3.35 11.97 -0.71
CA LEU A 95 -2.44 13.01 -1.21
C LEU A 95 -3.20 14.13 -1.94
N ARG A 96 -4.13 13.77 -2.84
CA ARG A 96 -4.92 14.75 -3.59
C ARG A 96 -5.69 15.67 -2.66
N GLU A 97 -6.35 15.12 -1.65
CA GLU A 97 -7.13 15.91 -0.69
C GLU A 97 -6.25 16.84 0.15
N GLN A 98 -5.00 16.49 0.41
CA GLN A 98 -4.06 17.40 1.05
C GLN A 98 -3.59 18.52 0.11
N HIS A 99 -3.43 18.26 -1.19
CA HIS A 99 -3.01 19.27 -2.17
C HIS A 99 -4.14 20.21 -2.60
N GLU A 100 -5.35 19.68 -2.77
CA GLU A 100 -6.49 20.39 -3.36
C GLU A 100 -7.55 20.78 -2.33
N GLY A 101 -7.48 20.24 -1.11
CA GLY A 101 -8.54 20.33 -0.12
C GLY A 101 -9.76 19.47 -0.49
N ARG A 102 -10.87 19.66 0.21
CA ARG A 102 -12.16 19.05 -0.11
C ARG A 102 -13.25 20.11 -0.21
N ASN A 103 -13.93 20.15 -1.36
CA ASN A 103 -15.04 21.07 -1.65
C ASN A 103 -16.32 20.36 -2.16
N ASN A 104 -16.52 19.10 -1.75
CA ASN A 104 -17.69 18.30 -2.12
C ASN A 104 -18.82 18.47 -1.08
N TYR A 105 -20.07 18.54 -1.53
CA TYR A 105 -21.26 18.62 -0.67
C TYR A 105 -21.45 17.40 0.25
N TYR A 106 -20.91 16.24 -0.12
CA TYR A 106 -21.10 14.98 0.61
C TYR A 106 -19.98 14.65 1.62
N GLN A 107 -18.92 15.47 1.67
CA GLN A 107 -17.75 15.22 2.53
C GLN A 107 -17.45 16.46 3.38
N PRO A 108 -16.76 16.29 4.53
CA PRO A 108 -16.25 17.40 5.31
C PRO A 108 -15.36 18.33 4.47
N PHE A 109 -15.67 19.62 4.52
CA PHE A 109 -14.89 20.65 3.86
C PHE A 109 -13.60 20.95 4.61
N PHE A 110 -12.50 21.13 3.87
CA PHE A 110 -11.31 21.82 4.33
C PHE A 110 -10.50 22.38 3.16
N GLN A 111 -9.72 23.42 3.47
CA GLN A 111 -8.77 24.04 2.54
C GLN A 111 -7.58 23.11 2.28
N PRO A 112 -6.86 23.28 1.17
CA PRO A 112 -5.56 22.64 0.95
C PRO A 112 -4.65 22.67 2.19
N LEU A 113 -3.96 21.56 2.43
CA LEU A 113 -3.05 21.32 3.55
C LEU A 113 -1.61 21.11 3.02
N PRO A 114 -0.98 22.12 2.39
CA PRO A 114 0.27 21.96 1.64
C PRO A 114 1.45 21.50 2.51
N LEU A 115 1.48 21.88 3.79
CA LEU A 115 2.52 21.42 4.71
C LEU A 115 2.39 19.93 5.01
N LEU A 116 1.17 19.44 5.19
CA LEU A 116 0.91 18.02 5.45
C LEU A 116 1.15 17.18 4.19
N ALA A 117 0.75 17.69 3.02
CA ALA A 117 1.03 17.06 1.74
C ALA A 117 2.54 16.86 1.58
N ARG A 118 3.33 17.90 1.87
CA ARG A 118 4.79 17.85 1.82
C ARG A 118 5.39 16.83 2.79
N MET A 119 4.88 16.73 4.02
CA MET A 119 5.37 15.75 5.00
C MET A 119 5.01 14.31 4.58
N THR A 120 3.81 14.12 4.05
CA THR A 120 3.35 12.81 3.55
C THR A 120 4.22 12.36 2.38
N GLU A 121 4.52 13.26 1.44
CA GLU A 121 5.45 13.00 0.34
C GLU A 121 6.83 12.57 0.87
N GLU A 122 7.41 13.33 1.80
CA GLU A 122 8.72 13.01 2.38
C GLU A 122 8.73 11.63 3.06
N GLN A 123 7.64 11.28 3.78
CA GLN A 123 7.46 9.96 4.38
C GLN A 123 7.42 8.83 3.34
N ILE A 124 6.69 9.03 2.24
CA ILE A 124 6.56 8.05 1.15
C ILE A 124 7.89 7.84 0.43
N GLU A 125 8.66 8.93 0.22
CA GLU A 125 10.00 8.86 -0.38
C GLU A 125 11.00 8.16 0.54
N GLU A 126 10.99 8.46 1.85
CA GLU A 126 11.87 7.84 2.84
C GLU A 126 11.67 6.32 2.92
N GLU A 127 10.43 5.84 2.80
CA GLU A 127 10.10 4.41 2.87
C GLU A 127 10.44 3.65 1.57
N GLY A 128 10.86 4.33 0.49
CA GLY A 128 11.16 3.69 -0.79
C GLY A 128 9.93 3.12 -1.49
N ALA A 129 8.78 3.78 -1.31
CA ALA A 129 7.51 3.27 -1.80
C ALA A 129 7.32 3.43 -3.31
N ASN A 130 8.10 4.33 -3.94
CA ASN A 130 8.00 4.61 -5.37
C ASN A 130 8.34 3.37 -6.21
N GLU A 131 9.36 2.64 -5.79
CA GLU A 131 9.81 1.39 -6.41
C GLU A 131 8.74 0.30 -6.31
N GLU A 132 8.07 0.18 -5.15
CA GLU A 132 7.02 -0.79 -4.93
C GLU A 132 5.75 -0.44 -5.73
N ILE A 133 5.38 0.84 -5.81
CA ILE A 133 4.27 1.30 -6.66
C ILE A 133 4.53 0.94 -8.12
N GLU A 134 5.74 1.18 -8.62
CA GLU A 134 6.11 0.84 -10.01
C GLU A 134 6.08 -0.68 -10.26
N ALA A 135 6.50 -1.49 -9.29
CA ALA A 135 6.42 -2.94 -9.36
C ALA A 135 4.96 -3.45 -9.37
N GLN A 136 4.09 -2.92 -8.51
CA GLN A 136 2.68 -3.30 -8.46
C GLN A 136 1.93 -2.92 -9.75
N MET A 137 2.21 -1.74 -10.31
CA MET A 137 1.59 -1.29 -11.55
C MET A 137 1.90 -2.21 -12.74
N SER A 138 3.11 -2.78 -12.77
CA SER A 138 3.53 -3.74 -13.80
C SER A 138 2.78 -5.08 -13.68
N ASN A 139 2.45 -5.50 -12.46
CA ASN A 139 1.69 -6.73 -12.19
C ASN A 139 0.19 -6.60 -12.51
N VAL A 140 -0.41 -5.44 -12.23
CA VAL A 140 -1.84 -5.15 -12.49
C VAL A 140 -2.15 -5.02 -13.99
N GLY A 141 -1.14 -4.77 -14.83
CA GLY A 141 -1.28 -4.64 -16.28
C GLY A 141 -1.64 -5.93 -17.05
N GLN A 142 -1.79 -7.08 -16.39
CA GLN A 142 -2.11 -8.36 -17.04
C GLN A 142 -3.59 -8.81 -16.94
N VAL A 143 -4.44 -8.12 -16.18
CA VAL A 143 -5.85 -8.53 -16.03
C VAL A 143 -6.76 -7.72 -16.93
N GLN A 144 -7.45 -8.45 -17.79
CA GLN A 144 -8.14 -7.97 -18.99
C GLN A 144 -9.49 -7.29 -18.71
N GLU A 145 -9.72 -6.79 -17.51
CA GLU A 145 -10.99 -6.14 -17.15
C GLU A 145 -10.78 -4.82 -16.39
N TYR A 146 -11.26 -3.76 -17.03
CA TYR A 146 -11.52 -2.40 -16.55
C TYR A 146 -10.42 -1.33 -16.71
N TYR A 147 -10.74 -0.38 -17.59
CA TYR A 147 -10.04 0.85 -17.95
C TYR A 147 -9.65 1.75 -16.75
N ASP A 148 -10.29 1.60 -15.59
CA ASP A 148 -10.08 2.47 -14.43
C ASP A 148 -8.75 2.23 -13.72
N VAL A 149 -8.24 1.00 -13.65
CA VAL A 149 -7.08 0.71 -12.78
C VAL A 149 -5.78 1.26 -13.36
N LYS A 150 -5.57 1.10 -14.68
CA LYS A 150 -4.43 1.70 -15.37
C LYS A 150 -4.50 3.23 -15.33
N TYR A 151 -5.71 3.79 -15.40
CA TYR A 151 -5.91 5.23 -15.33
C TYR A 151 -5.61 5.76 -13.92
N GLN A 152 -6.23 5.20 -12.88
CA GLN A 152 -6.01 5.55 -11.48
C GLN A 152 -4.55 5.39 -11.06
N ALA A 153 -3.90 4.28 -11.44
CA ALA A 153 -2.50 4.06 -11.12
C ALA A 153 -1.57 5.02 -11.88
N ASN A 154 -1.88 5.37 -13.13
CA ASN A 154 -1.14 6.42 -13.85
C ASN A 154 -1.37 7.81 -13.25
N TRP A 155 -2.54 8.08 -12.69
CA TRP A 155 -2.83 9.33 -11.96
C TRP A 155 -2.14 9.36 -10.60
N ALA A 156 -2.15 8.27 -9.85
CA ALA A 156 -1.35 8.12 -8.64
C ALA A 156 0.14 8.28 -8.95
N LYS A 157 0.63 7.67 -10.03
CA LYS A 157 2.00 7.88 -10.53
C LYS A 157 2.25 9.33 -10.92
N ALA A 158 1.31 9.99 -11.59
CA ALA A 158 1.43 11.40 -11.97
C ALA A 158 1.46 12.30 -10.73
N GLU A 159 0.57 12.11 -9.77
CA GLU A 159 0.53 12.89 -8.54
C GLU A 159 1.77 12.65 -7.69
N ILE A 160 2.07 11.38 -7.39
CA ILE A 160 3.23 11.01 -6.58
C ILE A 160 4.50 11.46 -7.31
N LEU A 161 4.78 10.95 -8.53
CA LEU A 161 6.05 11.24 -9.21
C LEU A 161 6.16 12.65 -9.81
N ASN A 162 5.11 13.27 -10.36
CA ASN A 162 5.27 14.63 -10.93
C ASN A 162 5.51 15.67 -9.84
N HIS A 163 4.91 15.52 -8.65
CA HIS A 163 5.22 16.41 -7.53
C HIS A 163 6.65 16.21 -7.01
N PHE A 164 7.15 14.97 -6.92
CA PHE A 164 8.56 14.72 -6.56
C PHE A 164 9.56 15.21 -7.62
N ILE A 165 9.28 15.02 -8.91
CA ILE A 165 10.17 15.44 -10.01
C ILE A 165 10.25 16.97 -10.11
N HIS A 166 9.15 17.69 -9.90
CA HIS A 166 9.17 19.15 -9.86
C HIS A 166 9.93 19.71 -8.65
N ARG A 167 9.95 18.99 -7.53
CA ARG A 167 10.70 19.38 -6.32
C ARG A 167 12.22 19.23 -6.45
N ARG A 168 12.72 18.24 -7.21
CA ARG A 168 14.17 18.04 -7.46
C ARG A 168 14.78 19.03 -8.48
N ARG A 169 13.97 19.89 -9.10
CA ARG A 169 14.40 20.88 -10.10
C ARG A 169 14.35 22.35 -9.62
N MET A 170 14.10 22.58 -8.33
CA MET A 170 14.28 23.90 -7.70
C MET A 170 15.54 23.92 -6.85
#